data_AF-A0A1X7EQB2-F1
#
_entry.id   AF-A0A1X7EQB2-F1
#
_cell.length_a   1.000
_cell.length_b   1.000
_cell.length_c   1.000
_cell.angle_alpha   90.00
_cell.angle_beta   90.00
_cell.angle_gamma   90.00
#
_symmetry.space_group_name_H-M   'P 1'
#
loop_
_entity.id
_entity.type
_entity.pdbx_description
1 polymer ?
#
loop_
_entity_poly.entity_id
_entity_poly.type
_entity_poly.pdbx_seq_one_letter_code
_entity_poly.pdbx_strand_id
1 'polypeptide(L)'
;MKQGKWKLKVKKDFAAAHQLRNYNGKCENMHGHNFGVEVEVEGCKLDPEVEIVMDFKVLKTELADVLETLDHKDLNKIEYFKNRNPSSENLARYVYEEMKKRVETDEIKLIYASVSENESSVATYSEI
;
A
#
# COMPACT_ATOMS: atom_id res chain seq x y z
N MET A 1 -26.64 8.38 -20.91
CA MET A 1 -26.23 7.15 -20.19
C MET A 1 -25.40 7.59 -18.99
N LYS A 2 -25.59 7.00 -17.80
CA LYS A 2 -24.75 7.34 -16.62
C LYS A 2 -23.36 6.75 -16.82
N GLN A 3 -22.31 7.53 -16.58
CA GLN A 3 -20.94 7.05 -16.65
C GLN A 3 -20.66 6.12 -15.45
N GLY A 4 -20.25 4.88 -15.75
CA GLY A 4 -19.84 3.90 -14.74
C GLY A 4 -18.39 4.10 -14.29
N LYS A 5 -18.03 3.47 -13.17
CA LYS A 5 -16.67 3.40 -12.65
C LYS A 5 -16.37 1.95 -12.28
N TRP A 6 -15.13 1.53 -12.49
CA TRP A 6 -14.63 0.21 -12.14
C TRP A 6 -13.54 0.35 -11.11
N LYS A 7 -13.54 -0.54 -10.11
CA LYS A 7 -12.55 -0.58 -9.03
C LYS A 7 -11.81 -1.90 -9.09
N LEU A 8 -10.49 -1.83 -9.11
CA LEU A 8 -9.61 -3.00 -9.16
C LEU A 8 -8.77 -3.01 -7.88
N LYS A 9 -8.69 -4.18 -7.26
CA LYS A 9 -8.02 -4.38 -5.97
C LYS A 9 -7.03 -5.53 -6.07
N VAL A 10 -5.84 -5.35 -5.49
CA VAL A 10 -4.85 -6.42 -5.33
C VAL A 10 -4.33 -6.44 -3.90
N LYS A 11 -3.90 -7.63 -3.47
CA LYS A 11 -3.27 -7.85 -2.17
C LYS A 11 -1.89 -8.49 -2.36
N LYS A 12 -0.96 -8.14 -1.48
CA LYS A 12 0.37 -8.73 -1.33
C LYS A 12 0.80 -8.67 0.12
N ASP A 13 1.80 -9.46 0.48
CA ASP A 13 2.36 -9.51 1.82
C ASP A 13 3.87 -9.24 1.77
N PHE A 14 4.42 -8.71 2.85
CA PHE A 14 5.87 -8.60 3.08
C PHE A 14 6.19 -8.84 4.55
N ALA A 15 7.39 -9.31 4.86
CA ALA A 15 7.83 -9.52 6.25
C ALA A 15 8.82 -8.44 6.65
N ALA A 16 8.62 -7.77 7.79
CA ALA A 16 9.58 -6.78 8.26
C ALA A 16 9.60 -6.66 9.79
N ALA A 17 10.72 -6.17 10.31
CA ALA A 17 10.87 -5.83 11.72
C ALA A 17 10.74 -4.33 11.93
N HIS A 18 10.19 -3.92 13.07
CA HIS A 18 10.09 -2.53 13.46
C HIS A 18 9.99 -2.32 14.97
N GLN A 19 10.08 -1.07 15.38
CA GLN A 19 9.75 -0.57 16.70
C GLN A 19 9.10 0.81 16.60
N LEU A 20 8.16 1.10 17.49
CA LEU A 20 7.50 2.40 17.59
C LEU A 20 8.22 3.26 18.63
N ARG A 21 8.58 4.49 18.28
CA ARG A 21 9.23 5.44 19.19
C ARG A 21 8.18 6.14 20.04
N ASN A 22 8.41 6.26 21.34
CA ASN A 22 7.54 6.94 22.31
C ASN A 22 6.13 6.33 22.43
N TYR A 23 6.01 5.02 22.19
CA TYR A 23 4.74 4.30 22.30
C TYR A 23 4.39 3.94 23.76
N ASN A 24 5.37 3.94 24.67
CA ASN A 24 5.23 3.57 26.08
C ASN A 24 4.53 2.20 26.28
N GLY A 25 4.93 1.21 25.49
CA GLY A 25 4.30 -0.11 25.47
C GLY A 25 5.15 -1.16 24.75
N LYS A 26 4.61 -2.38 24.61
CA LYS A 26 5.39 -3.53 24.07
C LYS A 26 5.97 -3.27 22.67
N CYS A 27 5.29 -2.47 21.84
CA CYS A 27 5.71 -2.14 20.49
C CYS A 27 6.93 -1.20 20.42
N GLU A 28 7.44 -0.70 21.55
CA GLU A 28 8.75 -0.02 21.59
C GLU A 28 9.93 -0.99 21.47
N ASN A 29 9.71 -2.27 21.79
CA ASN A 29 10.71 -3.30 21.55
C ASN A 29 10.74 -3.65 20.05
N MET A 30 11.92 -4.01 19.56
CA MET A 30 12.05 -4.58 18.23
C MET A 30 11.21 -5.86 18.11
N HIS A 31 10.30 -5.88 17.15
CA HIS A 31 9.44 -7.01 16.82
C HIS A 31 9.17 -6.99 15.30
N GLY A 32 8.35 -7.90 14.79
CA GLY A 32 8.04 -7.91 13.36
C GLY A 32 6.70 -8.55 13.07
N HIS A 33 6.24 -8.33 11.85
CA HIS A 33 4.97 -8.83 11.34
C HIS A 33 5.15 -9.35 9.91
N ASN A 34 4.24 -10.24 9.53
CA ASN A 34 3.95 -10.48 8.12
C ASN A 34 2.83 -9.50 7.74
N PHE A 35 3.23 -8.34 7.22
CA PHE A 35 2.30 -7.28 6.89
C PHE A 35 1.52 -7.64 5.63
N GLY A 36 0.19 -7.59 5.72
CA GLY A 36 -0.70 -7.64 4.56
C GLY A 36 -0.88 -6.24 3.99
N VAL A 37 -0.87 -6.12 2.66
CA VAL A 37 -1.01 -4.85 1.95
C VAL A 37 -2.06 -4.98 0.86
N GLU A 38 -2.97 -4.03 0.80
CA GLU A 38 -4.02 -3.94 -0.21
C GLU A 38 -4.02 -2.56 -0.84
N VAL A 39 -4.19 -2.50 -2.16
CA VAL A 39 -4.38 -1.24 -2.90
C VAL A 39 -5.58 -1.36 -3.81
N GLU A 40 -6.30 -0.26 -3.98
CA GLU A 40 -7.42 -0.15 -4.90
C GLU A 40 -7.22 1.03 -5.85
N VAL A 41 -7.38 0.76 -7.14
CA VAL A 41 -7.44 1.79 -8.19
C VAL A 41 -8.85 1.86 -8.75
N GLU A 42 -9.22 3.02 -9.26
CA GLU A 42 -10.49 3.28 -9.94
C GLU A 42 -10.23 3.81 -11.35
N GLY A 43 -10.99 3.31 -12.34
CA GLY A 43 -11.01 3.84 -13.69
C GLY A 43 -12.42 4.08 -14.20
N CYS A 44 -12.56 5.00 -15.16
CA CYS A 44 -13.85 5.38 -15.75
C CYS A 44 -14.04 4.93 -17.20
N LYS A 45 -13.07 4.20 -17.76
CA LYS A 45 -13.09 3.62 -19.09
C LYS A 45 -12.48 2.23 -19.07
N LEU A 46 -12.91 1.41 -20.01
CA LEU A 46 -12.25 0.17 -20.37
C LEU A 46 -11.47 0.40 -21.66
N ASP A 47 -10.37 -0.31 -21.81
CA ASP A 47 -9.72 -0.47 -23.10
C ASP A 47 -10.75 -0.97 -24.15
N PRO A 48 -10.82 -0.37 -25.35
CA PRO A 48 -11.87 -0.66 -26.33
C PRO A 48 -11.76 -2.04 -26.99
N GLU A 49 -10.61 -2.70 -26.93
CA GLU A 49 -10.41 -4.01 -27.55
C GLU A 49 -10.40 -5.13 -26.49
N VAL A 50 -9.76 -4.88 -25.35
CA VAL A 50 -9.52 -5.89 -24.29
C VAL A 50 -10.56 -5.81 -23.18
N GLU A 51 -11.30 -4.69 -23.08
CA GLU A 51 -12.37 -4.47 -22.09
C GLU A 51 -11.91 -4.53 -20.62
N ILE A 52 -10.70 -4.02 -20.33
CA ILE A 52 -10.15 -3.92 -18.97
C ILE A 52 -9.73 -2.49 -18.62
N VAL A 53 -9.74 -2.14 -17.32
CA VAL A 53 -9.20 -0.85 -16.83
C VAL A 53 -7.67 -0.88 -16.77
N MET A 54 -7.12 -1.95 -16.22
CA MET A 54 -5.70 -2.19 -16.01
C MET A 54 -5.47 -3.69 -15.85
N ASP A 55 -4.36 -4.21 -16.38
CA ASP A 55 -3.96 -5.59 -16.14
C ASP A 55 -3.59 -5.78 -14.66
N PHE A 56 -4.23 -6.75 -13.99
CA PHE A 56 -3.90 -7.12 -12.61
C PHE A 56 -2.44 -7.52 -12.42
N LYS A 57 -1.78 -8.06 -13.45
CA LYS A 57 -0.35 -8.38 -13.41
C LYS A 57 0.49 -7.12 -13.27
N VAL A 58 0.15 -6.05 -13.98
CA VAL A 58 0.83 -4.75 -13.86
C VAL A 58 0.64 -4.20 -12.45
N LEU A 59 -0.60 -4.10 -11.97
CA LEU A 59 -0.89 -3.56 -10.62
C LEU A 59 -0.20 -4.38 -9.51
N LYS A 60 -0.16 -5.71 -9.64
CA LYS A 60 0.58 -6.59 -8.70
C LYS A 60 2.09 -6.43 -8.79
N THR A 61 2.64 -6.14 -9.97
CA THR A 61 4.08 -5.94 -10.16
C THR A 61 4.50 -4.61 -9.53
N GLU A 62 3.77 -3.52 -9.81
CA GLU A 62 4.05 -2.22 -9.18
C GLU A 62 3.95 -2.29 -7.66
N LEU A 63 2.94 -2.98 -7.12
CA LEU A 63 2.85 -3.21 -5.68
C LEU A 63 4.03 -4.02 -5.15
N ALA A 64 4.41 -5.11 -5.83
CA ALA A 64 5.55 -5.92 -5.41
C ALA A 64 6.87 -5.12 -5.38
N ASP A 65 7.12 -4.29 -6.39
CA ASP A 65 8.31 -3.44 -6.47
C ASP A 65 8.37 -2.42 -5.32
N VAL A 66 7.22 -1.84 -4.94
CA VAL A 66 7.13 -0.98 -3.74
C VAL A 66 7.45 -1.78 -2.49
N LEU A 67 6.88 -2.97 -2.33
CA LEU A 67 7.07 -3.79 -1.13
C LEU A 67 8.48 -4.38 -1.02
N GLU A 68 9.20 -4.61 -2.11
CA GLU A 68 10.61 -5.05 -2.09
C GLU A 68 11.52 -4.05 -1.35
N THR A 69 11.14 -2.77 -1.36
CA THR A 69 11.87 -1.75 -0.58
C THR A 69 11.73 -1.95 0.94
N LEU A 70 10.70 -2.68 1.39
CA LEU A 70 10.34 -2.93 2.78
C LEU A 70 10.62 -4.37 3.24
N ASP A 71 10.56 -5.33 2.32
CA ASP A 71 10.61 -6.75 2.62
C ASP A 71 11.95 -7.20 3.21
N HIS A 72 11.87 -8.08 4.21
CA HIS A 72 12.96 -8.62 5.02
C HIS A 72 13.89 -7.55 5.63
N LYS A 73 13.37 -6.36 5.96
CA LYS A 73 14.14 -5.23 6.50
C LYS A 73 13.69 -4.79 7.89
N ASP A 74 14.56 -4.00 8.50
CA ASP A 74 14.27 -3.18 9.68
C ASP A 74 13.69 -1.84 9.19
N LEU A 75 12.38 -1.66 9.35
CA LEU A 75 11.66 -0.49 8.84
C LEU A 75 12.20 0.81 9.43
N ASN A 76 12.71 0.80 10.67
CA ASN A 76 13.25 2.00 11.31
C ASN A 76 14.52 2.54 10.62
N LYS A 77 15.19 1.72 9.79
CA LYS A 77 16.40 2.10 9.03
C LYS A 77 16.10 2.65 7.64
N ILE A 78 14.88 2.47 7.13
CA ILE A 78 14.47 3.01 5.84
C ILE A 78 14.36 4.53 5.94
N GLU A 79 14.86 5.24 4.94
CA GLU A 79 14.97 6.71 4.94
C GLU A 79 13.65 7.39 5.31
N TYR A 80 12.54 6.93 4.73
CA TYR A 80 11.19 7.45 4.99
C TYR A 80 10.76 7.36 6.47
N PHE A 81 11.22 6.34 7.20
CA PHE A 81 10.86 6.09 8.61
C PHE A 81 11.95 6.50 9.61
N LYS A 82 13.00 7.21 9.17
CA LYS A 82 14.00 7.76 10.11
C LYS A 82 13.38 8.75 11.09
N ASN A 83 12.53 9.64 10.58
CA ASN A 83 11.84 10.69 11.34
C ASN A 83 10.33 10.44 11.49
N ARG A 84 9.85 9.25 11.15
CA ARG A 84 8.44 8.83 11.25
C ARG A 84 8.37 7.45 11.90
N ASN A 85 7.37 7.20 12.72
CA ASN A 85 7.19 5.84 13.23
C ASN A 85 6.73 4.91 12.10
N PRO A 86 7.32 3.71 11.97
CA PRO A 86 6.88 2.71 10.99
C PRO A 86 5.59 2.01 11.46
N SER A 87 4.57 2.78 11.85
CA SER A 87 3.25 2.27 12.20
C SER A 87 2.46 1.86 10.95
N SER A 88 1.41 1.06 11.11
CA SER A 88 0.52 0.66 10.01
C SER A 88 -0.04 1.87 9.23
N GLU A 89 -0.35 2.98 9.88
CA GLU A 89 -0.83 4.21 9.21
C GLU A 89 0.26 4.85 8.34
N ASN A 90 1.49 4.95 8.83
CA ASN A 90 2.58 5.55 8.06
C ASN A 90 3.09 4.61 6.96
N LEU A 91 2.97 3.29 7.15
CA LEU A 91 3.20 2.31 6.10
C LEU A 91 2.13 2.41 5.01
N ALA A 92 0.85 2.51 5.37
CA ALA A 92 -0.23 2.72 4.41
C ALA A 92 -0.01 4.01 3.60
N ARG A 93 0.40 5.10 4.26
CA ARG A 93 0.78 6.34 3.55
C ARG A 93 1.97 6.14 2.62
N TYR A 94 3.04 5.49 3.07
CA TYR A 94 4.21 5.21 2.24
C TYR A 94 3.84 4.43 0.98
N VAL A 95 3.11 3.32 1.14
CA VAL A 95 2.64 2.50 0.02
C VAL A 95 1.76 3.32 -0.91
N TYR A 96 0.83 4.12 -0.38
CA TYR A 96 -0.02 4.98 -1.20
C TYR A 96 0.81 5.97 -2.02
N GLU A 97 1.73 6.72 -1.40
CA GLU A 97 2.55 7.72 -2.07
C GLU A 97 3.43 7.11 -3.17
N GLU A 98 4.01 5.94 -2.93
CA GLU A 98 4.84 5.24 -3.92
C GLU A 98 3.99 4.63 -5.05
N MET A 99 2.85 4.02 -4.72
CA MET A 99 1.94 3.47 -5.72
C MET A 99 1.34 4.57 -6.59
N LYS A 100 0.96 5.71 -6.00
CA LYS A 100 0.38 6.85 -6.72
C LYS A 100 1.28 7.32 -7.85
N LYS A 101 2.60 7.40 -7.61
CA LYS A 101 3.61 7.78 -8.62
C LYS A 101 3.69 6.78 -9.79
N ARG A 102 3.30 5.53 -9.56
CA ARG A 102 3.45 4.41 -10.51
C ARG A 102 2.20 4.15 -11.34
N VAL A 103 1.02 4.28 -10.73
CA VAL A 103 -0.25 3.81 -11.33
C VAL A 103 -1.24 4.92 -11.65
N GLU A 104 -1.08 6.12 -11.08
CA GLU A 104 -2.04 7.20 -11.32
C GLU A 104 -1.83 7.85 -12.69
N THR A 105 -2.93 8.02 -13.40
CA THR A 105 -3.00 8.69 -14.71
C THR A 105 -4.21 9.64 -14.74
N ASP A 106 -4.50 10.20 -15.91
CA ASP A 106 -5.74 10.96 -16.13
C ASP A 106 -6.99 10.07 -16.08
N GLU A 107 -6.85 8.78 -16.36
CA GLU A 107 -7.98 7.84 -16.45
C GLU A 107 -8.07 6.89 -15.25
N ILE A 108 -6.97 6.70 -14.53
CA ILE A 108 -6.84 5.78 -13.38
C ILE A 108 -6.42 6.55 -12.15
N LYS A 109 -7.17 6.39 -11.05
CA LYS A 109 -6.87 7.01 -9.76
C LYS A 109 -6.57 5.95 -8.70
N LEU A 110 -5.54 6.17 -7.91
CA LEU A 110 -5.31 5.37 -6.70
C LEU A 110 -6.27 5.83 -5.60
N ILE A 111 -7.17 4.94 -5.17
CA ILE A 111 -8.21 5.27 -4.19
C ILE A 111 -7.67 5.16 -2.77
N TYR A 112 -6.99 4.06 -2.44
CA TYR A 112 -6.35 3.88 -1.13
C TYR A 112 -5.23 2.85 -1.16
N ALA A 113 -4.43 2.87 -0.11
CA ALA A 113 -3.60 1.74 0.32
C ALA A 113 -3.93 1.39 1.78
N SER A 114 -3.94 0.10 2.08
CA SER A 114 -4.19 -0.44 3.41
C SER A 114 -3.06 -1.37 3.83
N VAL A 115 -2.70 -1.34 5.10
CA VAL A 115 -1.67 -2.20 5.70
C VAL A 115 -2.25 -2.85 6.95
N SER A 116 -2.01 -4.15 7.11
CA SER A 116 -2.46 -4.96 8.25
C SER A 116 -1.31 -5.68 8.92
N GLU A 117 -1.20 -5.58 10.25
CA GLU A 117 -0.22 -6.32 11.05
C GLU A 117 -0.65 -7.78 11.29
N ASN A 118 -1.96 -8.03 11.25
CA ASN A 118 -2.58 -9.35 11.44
C ASN A 118 -3.94 -9.37 10.72
N GLU A 119 -4.65 -10.49 10.80
CA GLU A 119 -5.95 -10.68 10.11
C GLU A 119 -7.08 -9.74 10.57
N SER A 120 -6.94 -9.10 11.73
CA SER A 120 -8.02 -8.32 12.38
C SER A 120 -7.75 -6.82 12.47
N SER A 121 -6.51 -6.38 12.23
CA SER A 121 -6.07 -5.00 12.46
C SER A 121 -5.53 -4.40 11.17
N VAL A 122 -6.20 -3.37 10.65
CA VAL A 122 -5.88 -2.74 9.36
C VAL A 122 -5.89 -1.22 9.51
N ALA A 123 -4.87 -0.56 8.98
CA ALA A 123 -4.86 0.89 8.77
C ALA A 123 -4.98 1.20 7.26
N THR A 124 -5.72 2.25 6.91
CA THR A 124 -5.92 2.67 5.51
C THR A 124 -5.56 4.13 5.36
N TYR A 125 -4.88 4.47 4.27
CA TYR A 125 -4.60 5.84 3.86
C TYR A 125 -5.19 6.13 2.47
N SER A 126 -5.81 7.29 2.35
CA SER A 126 -6.34 7.87 1.12
C SER A 126 -6.26 9.39 1.21
N GLU A 127 -6.16 10.07 0.07
CA GLU A 127 -6.33 11.52 -0.01
C GLU A 127 -7.82 11.90 -0.17
N ILE A 128 -8.15 13.16 0.14
CA ILE A 128 -9.51 13.73 0.06
C ILE A 128 -9.58 14.69 -1.11
#